data_AF-X0U232-F1
#
_entry.id   AF-X0U232-F1
#
_cell.length_a   1.000
_cell.length_b   1.000
_cell.length_c   1.000
_cell.angle_alpha   90.00
_cell.angle_beta   90.00
_cell.angle_gamma   90.00
#
_symmetry.space_group_name_H-M   'P 1'
#
loop_
_entity.id
_entity.type
_entity.pdbx_description
1 polymer ?
#
loop_
_entity_poly.entity_id
_entity_poly.type
_entity_poly.pdbx_seq_one_letter_code
_entity_poly.pdbx_strand_id
1 'polypeptide(L)' 'QSVSGAAGVAGVKYAMQVAGYYGGNPRLPLLPIKDDDKQRIQNAAEEAGVL' A
#
# COMPACT_ATOMS: atom_id res chain seq x y z
N GLN A 1 -8.81 7.87 -1.09
CA GLN A 1 -8.81 6.91 -2.22
C GLN A 1 -7.41 6.62 -2.80
N SER A 2 -6.37 7.40 -2.47
CA SER A 2 -5.02 7.31 -3.05
C SER A 2 -4.28 5.99 -2.81
N VAL A 3 -4.62 5.28 -1.71
CA VAL A 3 -3.99 3.99 -1.34
C VAL A 3 -4.85 2.79 -1.77
N SER A 4 -6.11 2.73 -1.38
CA SER A 4 -7.00 1.58 -1.62
C SER A 4 -7.72 1.60 -2.96
N GLY A 5 -7.65 2.70 -3.73
CA GLY A 5 -8.34 2.85 -5.00
C GLY A 5 -7.83 1.88 -6.06
N ALA A 6 -6.85 2.30 -6.86
CA ALA A 6 -6.32 1.47 -7.94
C ALA A 6 -5.58 0.21 -7.44
N ALA A 7 -4.95 0.27 -6.26
CA ALA A 7 -4.15 -0.82 -5.70
C ALA A 7 -4.92 -1.78 -4.78
N GLY A 8 -6.19 -1.50 -4.48
CA GLY A 8 -7.04 -2.36 -3.65
C GLY A 8 -6.43 -2.71 -2.28
N VAL A 9 -6.67 -3.94 -1.82
CA VAL A 9 -6.13 -4.45 -0.54
C VAL A 9 -4.61 -4.65 -0.57
N ALA A 10 -4.01 -4.86 -1.75
CA ALA A 10 -2.56 -4.92 -1.89
C ALA A 10 -1.92 -3.58 -1.52
N GLY A 11 -2.57 -2.48 -1.94
CA GLY A 11 -2.20 -1.12 -1.53
C GLY A 11 -2.28 -0.91 -0.02
N VAL A 12 -3.39 -1.28 0.60
CA VAL A 12 -3.56 -1.13 2.06
C VAL A 12 -2.51 -1.92 2.84
N LYS A 13 -2.28 -3.19 2.47
CA LYS A 13 -1.25 -4.02 3.10
C LYS A 13 0.15 -3.44 2.95
N TYR A 14 0.46 -2.86 1.80
CA TYR A 14 1.74 -2.18 1.60
C TYR A 14 1.84 -0.91 2.46
N ALA A 15 0.79 -0.08 2.50
CA ALA A 15 0.76 1.13 3.33
C ALA A 15 0.95 0.80 4.82
N MET A 16 0.36 -0.29 5.32
CA MET A 16 0.60 -0.79 6.67
C MET A 16 2.08 -1.07 6.91
N GLN A 17 2.76 -1.68 5.94
CA GLN A 17 4.18 -2.01 6.02
C GLN A 17 5.06 -0.77 6.04
N VAL A 18 4.71 0.23 5.24
CA VAL A 18 5.38 1.54 5.24
C VAL A 18 5.19 2.26 6.59
N ALA A 19 4.00 2.17 7.19
CA ALA A 19 3.69 2.74 8.51
C ALA A 19 4.22 1.90 9.71
N GLY A 20 5.08 0.91 9.48
CA GLY A 20 5.70 0.10 10.54
C GLY A 20 4.84 -1.06 11.08
N TYR A 21 3.68 -1.33 10.49
CA TYR A 21 2.83 -2.48 10.82
C TYR A 21 3.12 -3.68 9.91
N TYR A 22 2.65 -4.86 10.30
CA TYR A 22 2.75 -6.06 9.46
C TYR A 22 1.55 -6.17 8.50
N GLY A 23 1.72 -5.80 7.23
CA GLY A 23 0.69 -5.96 6.20
C GLY A 23 0.73 -7.30 5.45
N GLY A 24 1.95 -7.80 5.16
CA GLY A 24 2.19 -9.03 4.42
C GLY A 24 1.60 -9.06 3.00
N ASN A 25 1.77 -10.18 2.30
CA ASN A 25 1.19 -10.31 0.96
C ASN A 25 -0.34 -10.55 1.02
N PRO A 26 -1.10 -10.08 0.01
CA PRO A 26 -2.47 -10.54 -0.21
C PRO A 26 -2.53 -12.05 -0.45
N ARG A 27 -3.69 -12.65 -0.17
CA ARG A 27 -3.94 -14.05 -0.51
C ARG A 27 -4.35 -14.16 -1.98
N LEU A 28 -3.99 -15.27 -2.63
CA LEU A 28 -4.47 -15.60 -3.96
C LEU A 28 -6.01 -15.57 -4.02
N PRO A 29 -6.60 -15.11 -5.14
CA PRO A 29 -5.96 -14.82 -6.43
C PRO A 29 -5.30 -13.43 -6.54
N LEU A 30 -5.33 -12.62 -5.48
CA LEU A 30 -4.77 -11.27 -5.49
C LEU A 30 -3.24 -11.32 -5.48
N LEU A 31 -2.63 -10.56 -6.38
CA LEU A 31 -1.18 -10.48 -6.52
C LEU A 31 -0.59 -9.39 -5.60
N PRO A 32 0.71 -9.50 -5.26
CA PRO A 32 1.43 -8.41 -4.61
C PRO A 32 1.37 -7.10 -5.42
N ILE A 33 1.55 -5.99 -4.72
CA ILE A 33 1.52 -4.66 -5.33
C ILE A 33 2.70 -4.46 -6.30
N LYS A 34 2.44 -3.77 -7.43
CA LYS A 34 3.44 -3.39 -8.42
C LYS A 34 4.33 -2.26 -7.90
N ASP A 35 5.57 -2.18 -8.39
CA ASP A 35 6.53 -1.18 -7.91
C ASP A 35 6.09 0.27 -8.17
N ASP A 36 5.45 0.55 -9.31
CA ASP A 36 4.92 1.89 -9.62
C ASP A 36 3.87 2.37 -8.61
N ASP A 37 3.04 1.44 -8.10
CA ASP A 37 2.01 1.75 -7.12
C ASP A 37 2.59 1.91 -5.70
N LYS A 38 3.72 1.25 -5.40
CA LYS A 38 4.42 1.42 -4.12
C LYS A 38 4.87 2.87 -3.92
N GLN A 39 5.48 3.47 -4.93
CA GLN A 39 5.95 4.86 -4.84
C GLN A 39 4.79 5.83 -4.61
N ARG A 40 3.66 5.65 -5.31
CA ARG A 40 2.45 6.44 -5.09
C ARG A 40 1.96 6.35 -3.65
N ILE A 41 1.99 5.16 -3.05
CA ILE A 41 1.51 4.93 -1.68
C ILE A 41 2.46 5.55 -0.66
N GLN A 42 3.78 5.49 -0.87
CA GLN A 42 4.75 6.17 0.00
C GLN A 42 4.47 7.68 0.01
N ASN A 43 4.39 8.30 -1.16
CA ASN A 43 4.12 9.74 -1.26
C ASN A 43 2.78 10.11 -0.60
N ALA A 44 1.72 9.32 -0.85
CA ALA A 44 0.41 9.57 -0.25
C ALA A 44 0.42 9.43 1.28
N ALA A 45 1.27 8.56 1.82
CA ALA A 45 1.38 8.35 3.26
C ALA A 45 2.25 9.43 3.94
N GLU A 46 3.29 9.94 3.26
CA GLU A 46 4.04 11.14 3.67
C GLU A 46 3.14 12.38 3.67
N GLU A 47 2.37 12.61 2.59
CA GLU A 47 1.43 13.74 2.47
C GLU A 47 0.36 13.73 3.58
N ALA A 48 -0.05 12.54 4.02
CA ALA A 48 -1.01 12.37 5.09
C ALA A 48 -0.41 12.47 6.50
N GLY A 49 0.93 12.61 6.63
CA GLY A 49 1.63 12.69 7.91
C GLY A 49 1.58 11.41 8.74
N VAL A 50 1.46 10.25 8.08
CA VAL A 50 1.44 8.93 8.72
C VAL A 50 2.72 8.12 8.49
N LEU A 51 3.68 8.71 7.76
CA LEU A 51 5.12 8.42 7.80
C LEU A 51 5.84 9.58 8.49
#